data_AF-A0A2V5ZIY2-F1
#
_entry.id   AF-A0A2V5ZIY2-F1
#
_cell.length_a   1.000
_cell.length_b   1.000
_cell.length_c   1.000
_cell.angle_alpha   90.00
_cell.angle_beta   90.00
_cell.angle_gamma   90.00
#
_symmetry.space_group_name_H-M   'P 1'
#
loop_
_entity.id
_entity.type
_entity.pdbx_description
1 polymer ?
#
loop_
_entity_poly.entity_id
_entity_poly.type
_entity_poly.pdbx_seq_one_letter_code
_entity_poly.pdbx_strand_id
1 'polypeptide(L)'
;MARARRTSDFHPELGLPEVRKLWQTEGLFSDHYLKARIRSNPWWPTDEETKPLWEFCKALYEKRYVTCAKNNEAFTRQELIDKILERLGFAWTDNLGLPETRQDLEPDYI
;
A
#
# COMPACT_ATOMS: atom_id res chain seq x y z
N MET A 1 41.21 -5.58 17.17
CA MET A 1 39.90 -4.96 16.86
C MET A 1 39.35 -5.62 15.61
N ALA A 2 38.30 -6.44 15.74
CA ALA A 2 37.73 -7.18 14.61
C ALA A 2 36.76 -6.28 13.83
N ARG A 3 37.00 -6.15 12.53
CA ARG A 3 36.21 -5.34 11.60
C ARG A 3 34.88 -6.07 11.34
N ALA A 4 33.76 -5.46 11.72
CA ALA A 4 32.43 -6.03 11.49
C ALA A 4 32.20 -6.28 9.98
N ARG A 5 31.91 -7.53 9.61
CA ARG A 5 31.52 -7.90 8.25
C ARG A 5 30.18 -7.21 7.96
N ARG A 6 30.13 -6.35 6.94
CA ARG A 6 28.87 -5.84 6.41
C ARG A 6 28.11 -7.04 5.83
N THR A 7 27.08 -7.49 6.53
CA THR A 7 26.14 -8.46 6.00
C THR A 7 25.38 -7.80 4.86
N SER A 8 25.11 -8.56 3.81
CA SER A 8 24.48 -8.15 2.55
C SER A 8 23.00 -7.82 2.70
N ASP A 9 22.58 -7.34 3.88
CA ASP A 9 21.18 -7.17 4.26
C ASP A 9 20.63 -5.81 3.82
N PHE A 10 21.19 -5.19 2.78
CA PHE A 10 20.84 -3.84 2.36
C PHE A 10 20.51 -3.82 0.87
N HIS A 11 19.36 -3.22 0.54
CA HIS A 11 18.93 -3.07 -0.85
C HIS A 11 19.98 -2.26 -1.63
N PRO A 12 20.52 -2.79 -2.74
CA PRO A 12 21.74 -2.27 -3.37
C PRO A 12 21.63 -0.81 -3.84
N GLU A 13 20.44 -0.33 -4.17
CA GLU A 13 20.22 1.06 -4.62
C GLU A 13 19.72 2.02 -3.52
N LEU A 14 19.21 1.50 -2.40
CA LEU A 14 18.51 2.31 -1.40
C LEU A 14 19.27 2.41 -0.07
N GLY A 15 20.22 1.50 0.21
CA GLY A 15 20.93 1.49 1.49
C GLY A 15 20.01 1.30 2.71
N LEU A 16 18.78 0.81 2.47
CA LEU A 16 17.81 0.42 3.49
C LEU A 16 17.94 -1.07 3.77
N PRO A 17 17.64 -1.55 5.00
CA PRO A 17 17.63 -2.97 5.29
C PRO A 17 16.71 -3.69 4.29
N GLU A 18 17.17 -4.81 3.74
CA GLU A 18 16.44 -5.67 2.83
C GLU A 18 15.30 -6.35 3.61
N VAL A 19 14.21 -5.62 3.83
CA VAL A 19 13.04 -6.17 4.50
C VAL A 19 12.30 -7.02 3.48
N ARG A 20 12.70 -8.29 3.37
CA ARG A 20 12.13 -9.29 2.44
C ARG A 20 10.61 -9.48 2.56
N LYS A 21 9.98 -8.92 3.60
CA LYS A 21 8.57 -9.17 3.98
C LYS A 21 7.70 -7.91 4.08
N LEU A 22 8.18 -6.74 3.68
CA LEU A 22 7.47 -5.47 3.92
C LEU A 22 6.10 -5.40 3.22
N TRP A 23 5.83 -6.30 2.27
CA TRP A 23 4.57 -6.41 1.52
C TRP A 23 3.98 -7.82 1.50
N GLN A 24 4.42 -8.72 2.39
CA GLN A 24 3.79 -10.04 2.47
C GLN A 24 2.39 -9.90 3.07
N THR A 25 1.36 -10.14 2.26
CA THR A 25 -0.03 -10.28 2.70
C THR A 25 -0.34 -11.67 3.29
N GLU A 26 0.71 -12.45 3.55
CA GLU A 26 0.65 -13.81 4.09
C GLU A 26 -0.01 -13.77 5.48
N GLY A 27 -1.20 -14.35 5.60
CA GLY A 27 -2.00 -14.36 6.84
C GLY A 27 -3.06 -13.25 6.95
N LEU A 28 -3.07 -12.21 6.11
CA LEU A 28 -4.19 -11.24 6.05
C LEU A 28 -5.46 -11.89 5.50
N PHE A 29 -5.28 -12.79 4.54
CA PHE A 29 -6.36 -13.60 3.99
C PHE A 29 -6.03 -15.08 4.25
N SER A 30 -7.04 -15.87 4.59
CA SER A 30 -6.84 -17.31 4.67
C SER A 30 -6.45 -17.85 3.30
N ASP A 31 -5.53 -18.82 3.29
CA ASP A 31 -5.07 -19.47 2.07
C ASP A 31 -6.24 -20.09 1.29
N HIS A 32 -7.24 -20.60 2.03
CA HIS A 32 -8.51 -21.08 1.50
C HIS A 32 -9.30 -19.95 0.79
N TYR A 33 -9.38 -18.76 1.36
CA TYR A 33 -10.05 -17.62 0.74
C TYR A 33 -9.37 -17.23 -0.60
N LEU A 34 -8.04 -17.13 -0.60
CA LEU A 34 -7.28 -16.76 -1.80
C LEU A 34 -7.38 -17.81 -2.92
N LYS A 35 -7.29 -19.10 -2.56
CA LYS A 35 -7.23 -20.19 -3.55
C LYS A 35 -8.60 -20.67 -4.01
N ALA A 36 -9.60 -20.70 -3.13
CA ALA A 36 -10.91 -21.26 -3.43
C ALA A 36 -11.97 -20.18 -3.69
N ARG A 37 -12.12 -19.20 -2.79
CA ARG A 37 -13.21 -18.21 -2.86
C ARG A 37 -13.01 -17.15 -3.93
N ILE A 38 -11.79 -16.63 -4.09
CA ILE A 38 -11.51 -15.60 -5.11
C ILE A 38 -11.77 -16.14 -6.51
N ARG A 39 -11.33 -17.38 -6.81
CA ARG A 39 -11.50 -17.99 -8.13
C ARG A 39 -12.95 -18.28 -8.48
N SER A 40 -13.80 -18.50 -7.48
CA SER A 40 -15.23 -18.75 -7.67
C SER A 40 -16.09 -17.49 -7.60
N ASN A 41 -15.50 -16.30 -7.45
CA ASN A 41 -16.26 -15.06 -7.26
C ASN A 41 -16.57 -14.40 -8.61
N PRO A 42 -17.84 -14.41 -9.08
CA PRO A 42 -18.23 -13.81 -10.35
C PRO A 42 -18.17 -12.27 -10.35
N TRP A 43 -18.02 -11.63 -9.18
CA TRP A 43 -17.85 -10.18 -9.08
C TRP A 43 -16.39 -9.74 -9.19
N TRP A 44 -15.44 -10.67 -9.23
CA TRP A 44 -14.03 -10.33 -9.41
C TRP A 44 -13.73 -10.13 -10.89
N PRO A 45 -13.07 -9.02 -11.27
CA PRO A 45 -12.70 -8.79 -12.65
C PRO A 45 -11.67 -9.81 -13.13
N THR A 46 -11.67 -10.10 -14.43
CA THR A 46 -10.73 -11.05 -15.03
C THR A 46 -9.32 -10.48 -15.10
N ASP A 47 -8.34 -11.34 -15.38
CA ASP A 47 -6.95 -10.94 -15.60
C ASP A 47 -6.86 -9.94 -16.77
N GLU A 48 -7.64 -10.11 -17.84
CA GLU A 48 -7.68 -9.18 -18.98
C GLU A 48 -8.24 -7.82 -18.61
N GLU A 49 -9.29 -7.78 -17.78
CA GLU A 49 -9.91 -6.54 -17.30
C GLU A 49 -8.98 -5.77 -16.34
N THR A 50 -8.22 -6.49 -15.52
CA THR A 50 -7.31 -5.90 -14.51
C THR A 50 -5.92 -5.58 -15.03
N LYS A 51 -5.48 -6.20 -16.12
CA LYS A 51 -4.13 -6.03 -16.68
C LYS A 51 -3.73 -4.57 -16.92
N PRO A 52 -4.55 -3.71 -17.58
CA PRO A 52 -4.16 -2.32 -17.83
C PRO A 52 -3.95 -1.51 -16.53
N LEU A 53 -4.74 -1.82 -15.51
CA LEU A 53 -4.66 -1.20 -14.20
C LEU A 53 -3.39 -1.66 -13.45
N TRP A 54 -3.11 -2.97 -13.47
CA TRP A 54 -1.88 -3.52 -12.89
C TRP A 54 -0.63 -2.94 -13.56
N GLU A 55 -0.60 -2.86 -14.89
CA GLU A 55 0.51 -2.28 -15.64
C GLU A 55 0.74 -0.81 -15.26
N PHE A 56 -0.34 -0.03 -15.11
CA PHE A 56 -0.25 1.34 -14.61
C PHE A 56 0.35 1.42 -13.20
N CYS A 57 -0.16 0.64 -12.25
CA CYS A 57 0.30 0.65 -10.86
C CYS A 57 1.78 0.25 -10.77
N LYS A 58 2.17 -0.80 -11.51
CA LYS A 58 3.55 -1.26 -11.58
C LYS A 58 4.47 -0.18 -12.15
N ALA A 59 4.12 0.41 -13.29
CA ALA A 59 4.94 1.44 -13.93
C ALA A 59 5.10 2.69 -13.05
N LEU A 60 4.03 3.09 -12.35
CA LEU A 60 4.10 4.21 -11.40
C LEU A 60 5.02 3.89 -10.22
N TYR A 61 4.90 2.70 -9.63
CA TYR A 61 5.77 2.26 -8.55
C TYR A 61 7.24 2.22 -8.99
N GLU A 62 7.56 1.56 -10.09
CA GLU A 62 8.94 1.46 -10.61
C GLU A 62 9.55 2.85 -10.89
N LYS A 63 8.73 3.81 -11.34
CA LYS A 63 9.16 5.19 -11.58
C LYS A 63 9.40 5.99 -10.28
N ARG A 64 8.66 5.69 -9.21
CA ARG A 64 8.59 6.56 -8.02
C ARG A 64 9.18 5.96 -6.75
N TYR A 65 9.39 4.64 -6.67
CA TYR A 65 9.72 3.95 -5.41
C TYR A 65 10.95 4.53 -4.70
N VAL A 66 12.02 4.86 -5.44
CA VAL A 66 13.24 5.47 -4.88
C VAL A 66 12.94 6.84 -4.28
N THR A 67 12.16 7.65 -5.00
CA THR A 67 11.82 9.01 -4.57
C THR A 67 10.88 8.97 -3.38
N CYS A 68 9.89 8.08 -3.37
CA CYS A 68 8.99 7.87 -2.23
C CYS A 68 9.77 7.41 -0.98
N ALA A 69 10.71 6.46 -1.13
CA ALA A 69 11.52 5.96 -0.02
C ALA A 69 12.42 7.02 0.62
N LYS A 70 12.75 8.10 -0.10
CA LYS A 70 13.60 9.19 0.37
C LYS A 70 12.83 10.42 0.88
N ASN A 71 11.52 10.47 0.65
CA ASN A 71 10.68 11.60 1.04
C ASN A 71 9.74 11.20 2.20
N ASN A 72 8.93 12.16 2.65
CA ASN A 72 7.96 11.95 3.72
C ASN A 72 6.67 11.27 3.22
N GLU A 73 5.81 10.93 4.18
CA GLU A 73 4.52 10.27 3.92
C GLU A 73 3.60 11.09 3.02
N ALA A 74 3.56 12.42 3.22
CA ALA A 74 2.73 13.32 2.41
C ALA A 74 3.10 13.28 0.92
N PHE A 75 4.40 13.23 0.61
CA PHE A 75 4.86 13.08 -0.76
C PHE A 75 4.49 11.70 -1.33
N THR A 76 4.71 10.63 -0.57
CA THR A 76 4.36 9.26 -0.99
C THR A 76 2.86 9.12 -1.26
N ARG A 77 2.04 9.75 -0.43
CA ARG A 77 0.60 9.83 -0.63
C ARG A 77 0.26 10.47 -1.98
N GLN A 78 0.70 11.71 -2.19
CA GLN A 78 0.35 12.48 -3.40
C GLN A 78 0.91 11.86 -4.68
N GLU A 79 2.14 11.37 -4.64
CA GLU A 79 2.85 10.95 -5.85
C GLU A 79 2.65 9.47 -6.21
N LEU A 80 2.13 8.66 -5.29
CA LEU A 80 1.90 7.24 -5.49
C LEU A 80 0.46 6.83 -5.15
N ILE A 81 0.04 7.02 -3.89
CA ILE A 81 -1.22 6.46 -3.39
C ILE A 81 -2.43 7.11 -4.06
N ASP A 82 -2.49 8.44 -4.09
CA ASP A 82 -3.65 9.18 -4.63
C ASP A 82 -3.88 8.82 -6.10
N LYS A 83 -2.80 8.76 -6.89
CA LYS A 83 -2.83 8.40 -8.33
C LYS A 83 -3.30 6.96 -8.57
N ILE A 84 -2.95 6.03 -7.67
CA ILE A 84 -3.44 4.65 -7.73
C ILE A 84 -4.94 4.61 -7.40
N LEU A 85 -5.37 5.29 -6.34
CA LEU A 85 -6.78 5.30 -5.92
C LEU A 85 -7.68 5.95 -6.97
N GLU A 86 -7.26 7.06 -7.56
CA GLU A 86 -7.94 7.71 -8.69
C GLU A 86 -8.09 6.73 -9.87
N ARG A 87 -7.03 6.00 -10.22
CA ARG A 87 -7.06 5.04 -11.34
C ARG A 87 -8.01 3.86 -11.06
N LEU A 88 -8.09 3.44 -9.80
CA LEU A 88 -9.01 2.39 -9.34
C LEU A 88 -10.46 2.88 -9.23
N GLY A 89 -10.72 4.18 -9.39
CA GLY A 89 -12.05 4.76 -9.24
C GLY A 89 -12.52 4.86 -7.78
N PHE A 90 -11.61 4.75 -6.81
CA PHE A 90 -11.95 4.99 -5.41
C PHE A 90 -11.95 6.49 -5.13
N ALA A 91 -13.13 7.03 -4.83
CA ALA A 91 -13.24 8.31 -4.17
C ALA A 91 -12.80 8.13 -2.71
N TRP A 92 -11.83 8.92 -2.28
CA TRP A 92 -11.49 9.05 -0.87
C TRP A 92 -11.64 10.52 -0.47
N THR A 93 -11.91 10.75 0.80
CA THR A 93 -11.96 12.09 1.39
C THR A 93 -11.01 12.10 2.56
N ASP A 94 -10.24 13.18 2.70
CA ASP A 94 -9.43 13.37 3.89
C ASP A 94 -10.37 13.33 5.10
N ASN A 95 -10.07 12.46 6.07
CA ASN A 95 -10.59 12.62 7.42
C ASN A 95 -9.89 13.84 8.03
N LEU A 96 -10.24 15.03 7.53
CA LEU A 96 -9.93 16.29 8.17
C LEU A 96 -10.53 16.17 9.57
N GLY A 97 -9.66 16.23 10.58
CA GLY A 97 -10.01 15.94 11.96
C GLY A 97 -11.35 16.57 12.34
N LEU A 98 -12.15 15.83 13.12
CA LEU A 98 -13.38 16.38 13.67
C LEU A 98 -13.04 17.73 14.32
N PRO A 99 -13.85 18.78 14.09
CA PRO A 99 -13.64 20.07 14.76
C PRO A 99 -13.46 19.82 16.25
N GLU A 100 -12.30 20.23 16.80
CA GLU A 100 -11.93 19.99 18.21
C GLU A 100 -12.98 20.51 19.21
N THR A 101 -13.90 21.36 18.74
CA THR A 101 -14.98 21.96 19.52
C THR A 101 -16.20 21.06 19.78
N ARG A 102 -16.21 19.78 19.34
CA ARG A 102 -17.32 18.83 19.56
C ARG A 102 -16.89 17.46 20.13
N GLN A 103 -15.82 17.41 20.93
CA GLN A 103 -15.35 16.16 21.53
C GLN A 103 -16.23 15.60 22.67
N ASP A 104 -17.21 16.36 23.17
CA ASP A 104 -18.13 15.91 24.24
C ASP A 104 -19.59 15.78 23.76
N LEU A 105 -19.82 15.15 22.60
CA LEU A 105 -21.15 14.63 22.31
C LEU A 105 -21.24 13.24 22.93
N GLU A 106 -21.82 13.20 24.13
CA GLU A 106 -22.25 11.97 24.79
C GLU A 106 -23.04 11.12 23.78
N PRO A 107 -22.67 9.84 23.54
CA PRO A 107 -23.39 8.99 22.61
C PRO A 107 -24.86 8.86 23.03
N ASP A 108 -25.78 9.15 22.11
CA ASP A 108 -27.22 9.17 22.29
C ASP A 108 -27.85 7.77 22.25
N TYR A 109 -27.26 6.82 22.97
CA TYR A 109 -27.91 5.53 23.18
C TYR A 109 -28.98 5.68 24.28
N ILE A 110 -30.25 5.68 23.85
CA ILE A 110 -31.43 5.40 24.69
C ILE A 110 -31.58 3.88 24.85
#